data_AF-M7U9Y2-F1
#
_entry.id   AF-M7U9Y2-F1
#
_cell.length_a   1.000
_cell.length_b   1.000
_cell.length_c   1.000
_cell.angle_alpha   90.00
_cell.angle_beta   90.00
_cell.angle_gamma   90.00
#
_symmetry.space_group_name_H-M   'P 1'
#
loop_
_entity.id
_entity.type
_entity.pdbx_description
1 polymer ?
#
loop_
_entity_poly.entity_id
_entity_poly.type
_entity_poly.pdbx_seq_one_letter_code
_entity_poly.pdbx_strand_id
1 'polypeptide(L)'
;MIEEIKIFKDLLRKNAESGKVMFLEDNGLCFLADRTILWGDHYATHHNLTHWPRAEEFIPERWIVAEGDELYPPKNGWRPFERGPRNCIGQEVAMTEIKLMLALTIRDFDFKDAYEEYDVMKGNPKGLDLYGQRAYMMLRGGGHPA
;
A
#
# COMPACT_ATOMS: atom_id res chain seq x y z
N MET A 1 -35.24 -22.02 11.53
CA MET A 1 -33.93 -21.85 10.85
C MET A 1 -33.99 -20.98 9.58
N ILE A 2 -34.73 -21.34 8.51
CA ILE A 2 -34.79 -20.49 7.29
C ILE A 2 -35.52 -19.16 7.54
N GLU A 3 -36.63 -19.18 8.30
CA GLU A 3 -37.37 -17.96 8.67
C GLU A 3 -36.57 -17.04 9.61
N GLU A 4 -35.81 -17.60 10.55
CA GLU A 4 -34.94 -16.82 11.46
C GLU A 4 -33.82 -16.11 10.69
N ILE A 5 -33.22 -16.78 9.68
CA ILE A 5 -32.21 -16.17 8.81
C ILE A 5 -32.81 -15.02 7.99
N LYS A 6 -34.06 -15.16 7.53
CA LYS A 6 -34.76 -14.12 6.77
C LYS A 6 -35.09 -12.91 7.64
N ILE A 7 -35.63 -13.17 8.84
CA ILE A 7 -35.90 -12.14 9.85
C ILE A 7 -34.61 -11.40 10.22
N PHE A 8 -33.50 -12.13 10.43
CA PHE A 8 -32.21 -11.53 10.73
C PHE A 8 -31.73 -10.63 9.58
N LYS A 9 -31.76 -11.10 8.33
CA LYS A 9 -31.38 -10.31 7.15
C LYS A 9 -32.25 -9.06 6.98
N ASP A 10 -33.56 -9.16 7.18
CA ASP A 10 -34.48 -8.02 7.06
C ASP A 10 -34.28 -6.99 8.19
N LEU A 11 -33.93 -7.45 9.40
CA LEU A 11 -33.58 -6.58 10.54
C LEU A 11 -32.25 -5.84 10.29
N LEU A 12 -31.26 -6.56 9.74
CA LEU A 12 -29.95 -5.99 9.39
C LEU A 12 -30.10 -4.90 8.32
N ARG A 13 -30.92 -5.14 7.28
CA ARG A 13 -31.17 -4.19 6.19
C ARG A 13 -31.83 -2.90 6.69
N LYS A 14 -32.86 -3.01 7.54
CA LYS A 14 -33.51 -1.85 8.17
C LYS A 14 -32.58 -1.03 9.06
N ASN A 15 -31.64 -1.69 9.76
CA ASN A 15 -30.68 -0.99 10.60
C ASN A 15 -29.59 -0.28 9.79
N ALA A 16 -29.19 -0.82 8.64
CA ALA A 16 -28.29 -0.16 7.68
C ALA A 16 -28.90 1.14 7.12
N GLU A 17 -30.16 1.10 6.72
CA GLU A 17 -30.90 2.27 6.19
C GLU A 17 -31.08 3.38 7.23
N SER A 18 -31.06 3.04 8.53
CA SER A 18 -31.15 4.01 9.63
C SER A 18 -29.82 4.67 10.01
N GLY A 19 -28.70 4.29 9.37
CA GLY A 19 -27.36 4.81 9.66
C GLY A 19 -26.77 4.36 11.00
N LYS A 20 -27.44 3.45 11.71
CA LYS A 20 -26.99 2.95 13.03
C LYS A 20 -25.99 1.81 12.95
N VAL A 21 -25.85 1.17 11.80
CA VAL A 21 -24.95 0.03 11.57
C VAL A 21 -24.35 0.13 10.18
N MET A 22 -23.02 0.11 10.09
CA MET A 22 -22.29 0.00 8.82
C MET A 22 -22.12 -1.49 8.50
N PHE A 23 -22.41 -1.89 7.26
CA PHE A 23 -22.09 -3.23 6.77
C PHE A 23 -21.04 -3.14 5.67
N LEU A 24 -20.03 -4.01 5.77
CA LEU A 24 -19.16 -4.32 4.63
C LEU A 24 -19.67 -5.62 4.03
N GLU A 25 -20.00 -5.58 2.74
CA GLU A 25 -20.23 -6.78 1.95
C GLU A 25 -18.97 -7.11 1.16
N ASP A 26 -18.37 -8.26 1.46
CA ASP A 26 -17.27 -8.83 0.67
C ASP A 26 -17.58 -10.30 0.40
N ASN A 27 -17.63 -10.69 -0.87
CA ASN A 27 -17.94 -12.07 -1.31
C ASN A 27 -19.22 -12.68 -0.68
N GLY A 28 -20.22 -11.85 -0.40
CA GLY A 28 -21.50 -12.27 0.21
C GLY A 28 -21.46 -12.42 1.74
N LEU A 29 -20.35 -12.08 2.39
CA LEU A 29 -20.26 -11.95 3.85
C LEU A 29 -20.60 -10.52 4.25
N CYS A 30 -21.48 -10.39 5.25
CA CYS A 30 -21.94 -9.10 5.76
C CYS A 30 -21.34 -8.89 7.15
N PHE A 31 -20.40 -7.95 7.29
CA PHE A 31 -19.72 -7.68 8.57
C PHE A 31 -20.43 -6.55 9.31
N LEU A 32 -20.73 -6.78 10.60
CA LEU A 32 -21.17 -5.70 11.49
C LEU A 32 -19.97 -4.79 11.78
N ALA A 33 -19.94 -3.63 11.14
CA ALA A 33 -18.91 -2.62 11.41
C ALA A 33 -19.29 -1.69 12.57
N ASP A 34 -20.49 -1.84 13.16
CA ASP A 34 -20.82 -1.16 14.41
C ASP A 34 -19.93 -1.70 15.54
N ARG A 35 -19.18 -0.79 16.18
CA ARG A 35 -18.16 -1.06 17.21
C ARG A 35 -16.96 -1.90 16.75
N THR A 36 -16.73 -2.02 15.45
CA THR A 36 -15.56 -2.71 14.90
C THR A 36 -14.55 -1.69 14.36
N ILE A 37 -13.27 -1.89 14.66
CA ILE A 37 -12.20 -1.08 14.06
C ILE A 37 -11.81 -1.73 12.73
N LEU A 38 -11.91 -0.96 11.65
CA LEU A 38 -11.42 -1.35 10.34
C LEU A 38 -10.03 -0.78 10.13
N TRP A 39 -9.09 -1.65 9.77
CA TRP A 39 -7.73 -1.27 9.42
C TRP A 39 -7.53 -1.45 7.91
N GLY A 40 -7.11 -0.39 7.24
CA GLY A 40 -6.59 -0.50 5.88
C GLY A 40 -5.17 -1.03 5.93
N ASP A 41 -4.91 -2.13 5.22
CA ASP A 41 -3.55 -2.63 5.02
C ASP A 41 -3.02 -2.11 3.69
N HIS A 42 -2.26 -1.00 3.74
CA HIS A 42 -1.67 -0.41 2.54
C HIS A 42 -0.64 -1.33 1.91
N TYR A 43 0.14 -2.03 2.74
CA TYR A 43 1.17 -2.95 2.26
C TYR A 43 0.53 -4.08 1.46
N ALA A 44 -0.43 -4.79 2.05
CA ALA A 44 -1.14 -5.86 1.33
C ALA A 44 -1.87 -5.34 0.08
N THR A 45 -2.42 -4.12 0.13
CA THR A 45 -3.09 -3.51 -1.04
C THR A 45 -2.10 -3.21 -2.17
N HIS A 46 -0.91 -2.70 -1.87
CA HIS A 46 0.10 -2.34 -2.88
C HIS A 46 0.89 -3.56 -3.39
N HIS A 47 0.95 -4.63 -2.60
CA HIS A 47 1.63 -5.88 -2.95
C HIS A 47 0.70 -6.99 -3.47
N ASN A 48 -0.59 -6.72 -3.63
CA ASN A 48 -1.52 -7.70 -4.19
C ASN A 48 -1.30 -7.88 -5.70
N LEU A 49 -0.71 -9.01 -6.09
CA LEU A 49 -0.40 -9.36 -7.48
C LEU A 49 -1.61 -9.38 -8.43
N THR A 50 -2.83 -9.51 -7.90
CA THR A 50 -4.07 -9.43 -8.69
C THR A 50 -4.35 -8.00 -9.18
N HIS A 51 -3.88 -7.00 -8.45
CA HIS A 51 -4.10 -5.59 -8.75
C HIS A 51 -2.83 -4.89 -9.22
N TRP A 52 -1.67 -5.35 -8.78
CA TRP A 52 -0.36 -4.83 -9.09
C TRP A 52 0.51 -5.94 -9.70
N PRO A 53 0.46 -6.15 -11.03
CA PRO A 53 1.33 -7.11 -11.68
C PRO A 53 2.79 -6.76 -11.42
N ARG A 54 3.58 -7.74 -10.96
CA ARG A 54 4.99 -7.55 -10.59
C ARG A 54 5.17 -6.49 -9.49
N ALA A 55 4.38 -6.59 -8.42
CA ALA A 55 4.39 -5.61 -7.32
C ALA A 55 5.71 -5.56 -6.53
N GLU A 56 6.46 -6.66 -6.50
CA GLU A 56 7.76 -6.79 -5.82
C GLU A 56 8.94 -6.30 -6.69
N GLU A 57 8.65 -5.67 -7.83
CA GLU A 57 9.66 -5.13 -8.72
C GLU A 57 9.57 -3.61 -8.82
N PHE A 58 10.72 -2.95 -8.66
CA PHE A 58 10.86 -1.51 -8.88
C PHE A 58 10.70 -1.15 -10.36
N ILE A 59 9.49 -0.75 -10.76
CA ILE A 59 9.15 -0.39 -12.15
C ILE A 59 8.58 1.03 -12.20
N PRO A 60 9.42 2.08 -12.30
CA PRO A 60 8.96 3.47 -12.41
C PRO A 60 8.07 3.72 -13.64
N GLU A 61 8.31 3.01 -14.74
CA GLU A 61 7.58 3.14 -16.01
C GLU A 61 6.09 2.85 -15.86
N ARG A 62 5.71 2.09 -14.83
CA ARG A 62 4.32 1.82 -14.45
C ARG A 62 3.45 3.08 -14.37
N TRP A 63 4.05 4.23 -14.03
CA TRP A 63 3.31 5.49 -13.88
C TRP A 63 3.14 6.29 -15.17
N ILE A 64 3.71 5.84 -16.28
CA ILE A 64 3.67 6.53 -17.58
C ILE A 64 3.11 5.67 -18.72
N VAL A 65 2.74 4.41 -18.45
CA VAL A 65 2.04 3.57 -19.43
C VAL A 65 0.61 4.06 -19.69
N ALA A 66 0.07 3.73 -20.85
CA ALA A 66 -1.29 4.09 -21.25
C ALA A 66 -2.34 3.24 -20.53
N GLU A 67 -3.56 3.78 -20.41
CA GLU A 67 -4.70 3.02 -19.91
C GLU A 67 -4.95 1.77 -20.78
N GLY A 68 -5.06 0.61 -20.14
CA GLY A 68 -5.20 -0.69 -20.81
C GLY A 68 -3.90 -1.51 -20.88
N ASP A 69 -2.74 -0.92 -20.55
CA ASP A 69 -1.51 -1.67 -20.30
C ASP A 69 -1.63 -2.52 -19.02
N GLU A 70 -0.98 -3.69 -18.99
CA GLU A 70 -0.97 -4.58 -17.82
C GLU A 70 -0.40 -3.89 -16.58
N LEU A 71 0.59 -3.02 -16.75
CA LEU A 71 1.22 -2.30 -15.67
C LEU A 71 0.39 -1.08 -15.24
N TYR A 72 -0.65 -0.68 -15.98
CA TYR A 72 -1.39 0.53 -15.68
C TYR A 72 -1.93 0.53 -14.24
N PRO A 73 -1.68 1.58 -13.44
CA PRO A 73 -2.02 1.56 -12.02
C PRO A 73 -3.51 1.33 -11.78
N PRO A 74 -3.89 0.41 -10.89
CA PRO A 74 -5.29 0.16 -10.57
C PRO A 74 -5.95 1.44 -10.04
N LYS A 75 -7.16 1.72 -10.52
CA LYS A 75 -7.94 2.87 -10.08
C LYS A 75 -8.14 2.82 -8.56
N ASN A 76 -7.73 3.90 -7.88
CA ASN A 76 -7.73 4.01 -6.41
C ASN A 76 -6.88 2.97 -5.65
N GLY A 77 -6.02 2.21 -6.33
CA GLY A 77 -5.16 1.22 -5.67
C GLY A 77 -3.93 1.85 -5.00
N TRP A 78 -3.44 3.00 -5.50
CA TRP A 78 -2.34 3.72 -4.87
C TRP A 78 -2.86 4.54 -3.69
N ARG A 79 -2.47 4.13 -2.48
CA ARG A 79 -3.04 4.58 -1.20
C ARG A 79 -2.02 5.02 -0.12
N PRO A 80 -0.79 5.48 -0.42
CA PRO A 80 0.16 5.83 0.65
C PRO A 80 -0.27 7.05 1.49
N PHE A 81 -1.19 7.87 0.96
CA PHE A 81 -1.78 9.02 1.66
C PHE A 81 -3.27 8.83 1.93
N GLU A 82 -3.75 7.61 1.77
CA GLU A 82 -5.17 7.26 1.74
C GLU A 82 -5.99 8.04 0.71
N ARG A 83 -7.29 7.77 0.64
CA ARG A 83 -8.22 8.48 -0.25
C ARG A 83 -9.62 8.50 0.37
N GLY A 84 -10.33 9.61 0.18
CA GLY A 84 -11.63 9.89 0.79
C GLY A 84 -11.57 11.13 1.69
N PRO A 85 -12.62 11.40 2.48
CA PRO A 85 -12.74 12.62 3.30
C PRO A 85 -11.71 12.72 4.44
N ARG A 86 -11.00 11.62 4.73
CA ARG A 86 -9.92 11.56 5.73
C ARG A 86 -8.57 11.23 5.10
N ASN A 87 -8.36 11.54 3.82
CA ASN A 87 -7.04 11.41 3.21
C ASN A 87 -6.06 12.41 3.82
N CYS A 88 -4.76 12.17 3.64
CA CYS A 88 -3.74 13.06 4.15
C CYS A 88 -3.86 14.44 3.49
N ILE A 89 -4.07 15.48 4.31
CA ILE A 89 -4.12 16.87 3.85
C ILE A 89 -2.77 17.34 3.27
N GLY A 90 -1.66 16.71 3.69
CA GLY A 90 -0.31 17.03 3.26
C GLY A 90 0.15 16.33 1.98
N GLN A 91 -0.70 15.52 1.33
CA GLN A 91 -0.31 14.72 0.16
C GLN A 91 0.32 15.57 -0.95
N GLU A 92 -0.31 16.69 -1.32
CA GLU A 92 0.18 17.54 -2.40
C GLU A 92 1.52 18.20 -2.08
N VAL A 93 1.71 18.62 -0.83
CA VAL A 93 2.97 19.19 -0.35
C VAL A 93 4.06 18.13 -0.38
N ALA A 94 3.81 16.97 0.22
CA ALA A 94 4.78 15.86 0.26
C ALA A 94 5.22 15.43 -1.15
N MET A 95 4.27 15.25 -2.08
CA MET A 95 4.59 14.85 -3.46
C MET A 95 5.39 15.92 -4.21
N THR A 96 5.11 17.19 -3.95
CA THR A 96 5.87 18.30 -4.56
C THR A 96 7.30 18.33 -4.02
N GLU A 97 7.46 18.24 -2.70
CA GLU A 97 8.77 18.23 -2.05
C GLU A 97 9.61 17.03 -2.47
N ILE A 98 9.05 15.82 -2.51
CA ILE A 98 9.77 14.62 -2.95
C ILE A 98 10.27 14.78 -4.39
N LYS A 99 9.45 15.29 -5.31
CA LYS A 99 9.84 15.52 -6.70
C LYS A 99 10.93 16.58 -6.83
N LEU A 100 10.81 17.67 -6.08
CA LEU A 100 11.82 18.73 -6.07
C LEU A 100 13.16 18.22 -5.51
N MET A 101 13.13 17.52 -4.38
CA MET A 101 14.33 16.92 -3.79
C MET A 101 14.98 15.97 -4.79
N LEU A 102 14.22 15.03 -5.37
CA LEU A 102 14.76 14.09 -6.36
C LEU A 102 15.39 14.83 -7.56
N ALA A 103 14.69 15.81 -8.13
CA ALA A 103 15.18 16.56 -9.30
C ALA A 103 16.47 17.34 -9.02
N LEU A 104 16.58 17.96 -7.84
CA LEU A 104 17.79 18.68 -7.43
C LEU A 104 18.94 17.70 -7.13
N THR A 105 18.63 16.61 -6.44
CA THR A 105 19.58 15.56 -6.08
C THR A 105 20.22 14.94 -7.32
N ILE A 106 19.44 14.54 -8.34
CA ILE A 106 19.99 13.94 -9.57
C ILE A 106 20.69 14.94 -10.48
N ARG A 107 20.40 16.24 -10.35
CA ARG A 107 21.04 17.30 -11.14
C ARG A 107 22.45 17.60 -10.65
N ASP A 108 22.64 17.61 -9.33
CA ASP A 108 23.85 18.14 -8.71
C ASP A 108 24.86 17.05 -8.30
N PHE A 109 24.45 15.78 -8.29
CA PHE A 109 25.26 14.68 -7.78
C PHE A 109 25.21 13.45 -8.70
N ASP A 110 26.35 12.77 -8.79
CA ASP A 110 26.46 11.41 -9.31
C ASP A 110 26.38 10.41 -8.16
N PHE A 111 25.62 9.34 -8.34
CA PHE A 111 25.41 8.31 -7.33
C PHE A 111 26.06 6.99 -7.72
N LYS A 112 26.72 6.37 -6.75
CA LYS A 112 27.18 5.00 -6.78
C LYS A 112 26.65 4.34 -5.50
N ASP A 113 26.18 3.11 -5.60
CA ASP A 113 25.87 2.33 -4.41
C ASP A 113 27.16 1.95 -3.66
N ALA A 114 27.09 1.87 -2.34
CA ALA A 114 28.24 1.59 -1.46
C ALA A 114 27.91 0.51 -0.43
N TYR A 115 27.06 -0.44 -0.82
CA TYR A 115 26.48 -1.38 0.14
C TYR A 115 27.49 -2.43 0.62
N GLU A 116 28.41 -2.87 -0.24
CA GLU A 116 29.48 -3.80 0.17
C GLU A 116 30.42 -3.15 1.18
N GLU A 117 30.84 -1.92 0.91
CA GLU A 117 31.67 -1.14 1.83
C GLU A 117 30.96 -0.96 3.18
N TYR A 118 29.66 -0.68 3.16
CA TYR A 118 28.82 -0.55 4.35
C TYR A 118 28.73 -1.84 5.17
N ASP A 119 28.52 -2.98 4.51
CA ASP A 119 28.43 -4.30 5.13
C ASP A 119 29.72 -4.71 5.84
N VAL A 120 30.86 -4.49 5.17
CA VAL A 120 32.18 -4.70 5.75
C VAL A 120 32.36 -3.82 6.99
N MET A 121 31.98 -2.54 6.90
CA MET A 121 32.03 -1.62 8.05
C MET A 121 31.15 -2.06 9.22
N LYS A 122 30.03 -2.74 8.96
CA LYS A 122 29.12 -3.28 9.99
C LYS A 122 29.50 -4.67 10.49
N GLY A 123 30.58 -5.26 9.95
CA GLY A 123 31.01 -6.62 10.33
C GLY A 123 30.09 -7.72 9.82
N ASN A 124 29.24 -7.42 8.82
CA ASN A 124 28.40 -8.41 8.16
C ASN A 124 28.69 -8.43 6.65
N PRO A 125 29.82 -9.01 6.21
CA PRO A 125 30.25 -8.97 4.81
C PRO A 125 29.34 -9.73 3.84
N LYS A 126 28.37 -10.51 4.34
CA LYS A 126 27.37 -11.21 3.53
C LYS A 126 26.11 -10.36 3.29
N GLY A 127 26.01 -9.20 3.95
CA GLY A 127 24.81 -8.37 3.93
C GLY A 127 23.64 -8.98 4.66
N LEU A 128 22.54 -8.21 4.69
CA LEU A 128 21.26 -8.71 5.16
C LEU A 128 20.52 -9.28 3.94
N ASP A 129 19.93 -10.46 4.10
CA ASP A 129 19.07 -11.09 3.08
C ASP A 129 17.63 -11.14 3.60
N LEU A 130 16.69 -10.76 2.75
CA LEU A 130 15.26 -10.94 2.98
C LEU A 130 14.66 -11.52 1.70
N TYR A 131 14.06 -12.71 1.83
CA TYR A 131 13.44 -13.44 0.71
C TYR A 131 14.40 -13.76 -0.47
N GLY A 132 15.69 -13.98 -0.19
CA GLY A 132 16.69 -14.26 -1.23
C GLY A 132 17.12 -13.03 -2.02
N GLN A 133 16.74 -11.84 -1.55
CA GLN A 133 17.19 -10.56 -2.08
C GLN A 133 17.91 -9.78 -0.99
N ARG A 134 18.84 -8.92 -1.42
CA ARG A 134 19.55 -8.03 -0.51
C ARG A 134 18.56 -7.12 0.21
N ALA A 135 18.63 -7.11 1.53
CA ALA A 135 17.94 -6.14 2.36
C ALA A 135 18.89 -4.98 2.69
N TYR A 136 18.35 -3.77 2.66
CA TYR A 136 19.09 -2.54 2.88
C TYR A 136 18.69 -1.97 4.24
N MET A 137 19.65 -1.50 5.03
CA MET A 137 19.30 -0.93 6.32
C MET A 137 18.61 0.44 6.14
N MET A 138 17.36 0.53 6.61
CA MET A 138 16.65 1.79 6.81
C MET A 138 16.60 2.10 8.31
N LEU A 139 17.41 3.07 8.75
CA LEU A 139 17.52 3.49 10.15
C LEU A 139 17.93 2.34 11.10
N ARG A 140 17.01 1.87 11.95
CA ARG A 140 17.20 0.75 12.91
C ARG A 140 16.54 -0.56 12.45
N GLY A 141 16.02 -0.62 11.22
CA GLY A 141 15.43 -1.82 10.62
C GLY A 141 16.03 -2.14 9.27
N GLY A 142 15.92 -3.39 8.82
CA GLY A 142 16.15 -3.75 7.42
C GLY A 142 14.89 -3.50 6.61
N GLY A 143 15.02 -2.84 5.47
CA GLY A 143 13.99 -2.72 4.45
C GLY A 143 14.45 -3.40 3.16
N HIS A 144 13.57 -4.17 2.55
CA HIS A 144 13.75 -4.56 1.16
C HIS A 144 13.27 -3.40 0.27
N PRO A 145 13.99 -3.00 -0.79
CA PRO A 145 13.44 -2.02 -1.71
C PRO A 145 12.33 -2.73 -2.47
N ALA A 146 11.13 -2.15 -2.43
CA ALA A 146 10.11 -2.49 -3.40
C ALA A 146 10.65 -2.31 -4.83
#